data_AF-A0A2S8V2Y6-F1
#
_entry.id   AF-A0A2S8V2Y6-F1
#
_cell.length_a   1.000
_cell.length_b   1.000
_cell.length_c   1.000
_cell.angle_alpha   90.00
_cell.angle_beta   90.00
_cell.angle_gamma   90.00
#
_symmetry.space_group_name_H-M   'P 1'
#
loop_
_entity.id
_entity.type
_entity.pdbx_description
1 polymer ?
#
loop_
_entity_poly.entity_id
_entity_poly.type
_entity_poly.pdbx_seq_one_letter_code
_entity_poly.pdbx_strand_id
1 'polypeptide(L)'
;MNKQTVFLIISILAGLGLVGVVLLLLFKPDATATLTNFLFTLLSLLAGFGGLAAMQAQQNKEIATIKTNTNGTLSRKDEEIAELRTLLAKHAPQALVDAAETGPINVSGMLRRDLE
;
A
#
# COMPACT_ATOMS: atom_id res chain seq x y z
N MET A 1 -11.61 11.80 1.37
CA MET A 1 -12.88 11.95 0.61
C MET A 1 -13.50 10.57 0.48
N ASN A 2 -14.78 10.39 0.80
CA ASN A 2 -15.43 9.07 0.69
C ASN A 2 -15.41 8.64 -0.79
N LYS A 3 -15.12 7.36 -1.07
CA LYS A 3 -15.09 6.81 -2.45
C LYS A 3 -16.38 7.12 -3.20
N GLN A 4 -17.50 7.12 -2.47
CA GLN A 4 -18.82 7.49 -2.99
C GLN A 4 -18.90 8.95 -3.46
N THR A 5 -18.25 9.88 -2.77
CA THR A 5 -18.24 11.31 -3.14
C THR A 5 -17.49 11.54 -4.45
N VAL A 6 -16.35 10.88 -4.65
CA VAL A 6 -15.58 10.96 -5.92
C VAL A 6 -16.42 10.43 -7.08
N PHE A 7 -17.07 9.28 -6.89
CA PHE A 7 -17.89 8.65 -7.91
C PHE A 7 -19.10 9.51 -8.28
N LEU A 8 -19.76 10.12 -7.28
CA LEU A 8 -20.87 11.04 -7.49
C LEU A 8 -20.45 12.25 -8.33
N ILE A 9 -19.31 12.87 -8.01
CA ILE A 9 -18.79 14.03 -8.76
C ILE A 9 -18.51 13.64 -10.21
N ILE A 10 -17.83 12.51 -10.44
CA ILE A 10 -17.54 12.02 -11.81
C ILE A 10 -18.84 11.74 -12.57
N SER A 11 -19.84 11.14 -11.93
CA SER A 11 -21.13 10.83 -12.56
C SER A 11 -21.91 12.08 -12.96
N ILE A 12 -21.95 13.10 -12.10
CA ILE A 12 -22.57 14.40 -12.41
C ILE A 12 -21.83 15.08 -13.57
N LEU A 13 -20.50 15.07 -13.56
CA LEU A 13 -19.68 15.69 -14.60
C LEU A 13 -19.88 14.99 -15.95
N ALA A 14 -19.94 13.66 -15.96
CA ALA A 14 -20.24 12.86 -17.14
C ALA A 14 -21.65 13.17 -17.69
N GLY A 15 -22.64 13.31 -16.81
CA GLY A 15 -24.01 13.67 -17.18
C GLY A 15 -24.09 15.04 -17.84
N LEU A 16 -23.50 16.07 -17.22
CA LEU A 16 -23.44 17.42 -17.80
C LEU A 16 -22.67 17.44 -19.13
N GLY A 17 -21.60 16.67 -19.20
CA GLY A 17 -20.84 16.45 -20.43
C GLY A 17 -21.67 15.90 -21.57
N LEU A 18 -22.44 14.84 -21.31
CA LEU A 18 -23.35 14.23 -22.29
C LEU A 18 -24.41 15.21 -22.77
N VAL A 19 -25.02 15.97 -21.85
CA VAL A 19 -25.99 17.02 -22.23
C VAL A 19 -25.35 18.07 -23.13
N GLY A 20 -24.13 18.51 -22.81
CA GLY A 20 -23.35 19.43 -23.64
C GLY A 20 -23.06 18.88 -25.04
N VAL A 21 -22.72 17.59 -25.15
CA VAL A 21 -22.51 16.91 -26.44
C VAL A 21 -23.81 16.88 -27.25
N VAL A 22 -24.93 16.51 -26.64
CA VAL A 22 -26.24 16.47 -27.32
C VAL A 22 -26.65 17.86 -27.82
N LEU A 23 -26.47 18.90 -27.00
CA LEU A 23 -26.75 20.28 -27.40
C LEU A 23 -25.85 20.74 -28.56
N LEU A 24 -24.55 20.46 -28.51
CA LEU A 24 -23.65 20.78 -29.61
C LEU A 24 -24.01 20.00 -30.88
N LEU A 25 -24.50 18.77 -30.77
CA LEU A 25 -24.89 17.98 -31.94
C LEU A 25 -26.04 18.63 -32.71
N LEU A 26 -26.94 19.32 -31.98
CA LEU A 26 -28.08 20.02 -32.55
C LEU A 26 -27.73 21.41 -33.09
N PHE A 27 -26.89 22.18 -32.37
CA PHE A 27 -26.64 23.59 -32.71
C PHE A 27 -25.32 23.86 -33.42
N LYS A 28 -24.30 23.01 -33.23
CA LYS A 28 -22.97 23.19 -33.82
C LYS A 28 -22.24 21.84 -33.95
N PRO A 29 -22.68 20.98 -34.88
CA PRO A 29 -22.20 19.59 -34.98
C PRO A 29 -20.68 19.49 -35.17
N ASP A 30 -20.06 20.42 -35.87
CA ASP A 30 -18.59 20.44 -36.06
C ASP A 30 -17.80 20.51 -34.74
N ALA A 31 -18.37 21.08 -33.68
CA ALA A 31 -17.70 21.21 -32.39
C ALA A 31 -17.89 19.98 -31.48
N THR A 32 -18.77 19.04 -31.84
CA THR A 32 -19.05 17.86 -30.99
C THR A 32 -17.87 16.91 -30.88
N ALA A 33 -17.12 16.70 -31.95
CA ALA A 33 -15.93 15.84 -31.92
C ALA A 33 -14.91 16.34 -30.90
N THR A 34 -14.65 17.66 -30.88
CA THR A 34 -13.73 18.29 -29.93
C THR A 34 -14.22 18.15 -28.50
N LEU A 35 -15.49 18.44 -28.21
CA LEU A 35 -16.05 18.31 -26.87
C LEU A 35 -16.03 16.86 -26.39
N THR A 36 -16.40 15.91 -27.25
CA THR A 36 -16.44 14.48 -26.93
C THR A 36 -15.04 13.96 -26.59
N ASN A 37 -14.04 14.30 -27.40
CA ASN A 37 -12.64 13.93 -27.14
C ASN A 37 -12.14 14.52 -25.82
N PHE A 38 -12.46 15.79 -25.55
CA PHE A 38 -12.10 16.42 -24.28
C PHE A 38 -12.77 15.72 -23.09
N LEU A 39 -14.07 15.38 -23.22
CA LEU A 39 -14.83 14.69 -22.18
C LEU A 39 -14.23 13.32 -21.86
N PHE A 40 -13.92 12.53 -22.89
CA PHE A 40 -13.30 11.22 -22.73
C PHE A 40 -11.91 11.32 -22.09
N THR A 41 -11.11 12.31 -22.50
CA THR A 41 -9.78 12.53 -21.92
C THR A 41 -9.89 12.86 -20.42
N LEU A 42 -10.81 13.76 -20.07
CA LEU A 42 -11.04 14.17 -18.69
C LEU A 42 -11.57 13.02 -17.82
N LEU A 43 -12.54 12.26 -18.31
CA LEU A 43 -13.11 11.11 -17.60
C LEU A 43 -12.09 10.00 -17.42
N SER A 44 -11.26 9.74 -18.44
CA SER A 44 -10.18 8.74 -18.36
C SER A 44 -9.13 9.15 -17.33
N LEU A 45 -8.78 10.42 -17.27
CA LEU A 45 -7.85 10.96 -16.27
C LEU A 45 -8.41 10.81 -14.85
N LEU A 46 -9.67 11.19 -14.66
CA LEU A 46 -10.36 11.08 -13.36
C LEU A 46 -10.54 9.62 -12.93
N ALA A 47 -10.89 8.73 -13.85
CA ALA A 47 -11.01 7.30 -13.58
C ALA A 47 -9.65 6.68 -13.26
N GLY A 48 -8.60 7.03 -14.00
CA GLY A 48 -7.23 6.58 -13.74
C GLY A 48 -6.73 7.03 -12.36
N PHE A 49 -6.92 8.31 -12.03
CA PHE A 49 -6.56 8.85 -10.72
C PHE A 49 -7.38 8.22 -9.59
N GLY A 50 -8.69 8.04 -9.80
CA GLY A 50 -9.57 7.36 -8.84
C GLY A 50 -9.18 5.90 -8.61
N GLY A 51 -8.80 5.18 -9.67
CA GLY A 51 -8.31 3.80 -9.59
C GLY A 51 -7.00 3.68 -8.82
N LEU A 52 -6.02 4.53 -9.14
CA LEU A 52 -4.73 4.58 -8.43
C LEU A 52 -4.92 4.90 -6.94
N ALA A 53 -5.74 5.90 -6.62
CA ALA A 53 -6.03 6.27 -5.24
C ALA A 53 -6.73 5.15 -4.47
N ALA A 54 -7.60 4.37 -5.13
CA ALA A 54 -8.26 3.22 -4.52
C ALA A 54 -7.29 2.08 -4.21
N MET A 55 -6.34 1.78 -5.09
CA MET A 55 -5.29 0.79 -4.86
C MET A 55 -4.34 1.21 -3.74
N GLN A 56 -3.88 2.47 -3.76
CA GLN A 56 -3.01 3.01 -2.71
C GLN A 56 -3.71 3.00 -1.33
N ALA A 57 -5.00 3.29 -1.29
CA ALA A 57 -5.78 3.20 -0.04
C ALA A 57 -5.89 1.77 0.49
N GLN A 58 -5.90 0.75 -0.37
CA GLN A 58 -5.93 -0.65 0.05
C GLN A 58 -4.57 -1.08 0.60
N GLN A 59 -3.48 -0.72 -0.08
CA GLN A 59 -2.12 -0.97 0.41
C GLN A 59 -1.88 -0.33 1.77
N ASN A 60 -2.33 0.90 1.99
CA ASN A 60 -2.19 1.57 3.29
C ASN A 60 -2.95 0.85 4.41
N LYS A 61 -4.11 0.24 4.12
CA LYS A 61 -4.86 -0.56 5.10
C LYS A 61 -4.14 -1.87 5.42
N GLU A 62 -3.57 -2.53 4.42
CA GLU A 62 -2.78 -3.75 4.63
C GLU A 62 -1.52 -3.44 5.45
N ILE A 63 -0.80 -2.36 5.12
CA ILE A 63 0.37 -1.91 5.90
C ILE A 63 -0.03 -1.58 7.34
N ALA A 64 -1.14 -0.89 7.56
CA ALA A 64 -1.63 -0.60 8.91
C ALA A 64 -1.95 -1.89 9.69
N THR A 65 -2.55 -2.87 9.01
CA THR A 65 -2.89 -4.17 9.61
C THR A 65 -1.64 -4.96 9.95
N ILE A 66 -0.66 -5.02 9.05
CA ILE A 66 0.66 -5.62 9.28
C ILE A 66 1.32 -4.93 10.48
N LYS A 67 1.40 -3.59 10.50
CA LYS A 67 2.03 -2.85 11.60
C LYS A 67 1.36 -3.14 12.95
N THR A 68 0.04 -3.25 12.98
CA THR A 68 -0.71 -3.55 14.21
C THR A 68 -0.46 -4.98 14.69
N ASN A 69 -0.48 -5.96 13.78
CA ASN A 69 -0.23 -7.37 14.10
C ASN A 69 1.25 -7.64 14.43
N THR A 70 2.19 -6.97 13.76
CA THR A 70 3.63 -7.09 14.02
C THR A 70 4.00 -6.45 15.34
N ASN A 71 3.47 -5.27 15.68
CA ASN A 71 3.74 -4.66 16.98
C ASN A 71 3.16 -5.48 18.15
N GLY A 72 2.00 -6.12 17.99
CA GLY A 72 1.45 -7.03 18.99
C GLY A 72 2.26 -8.32 19.18
N THR A 73 2.86 -8.83 18.11
CA THR A 73 3.69 -10.05 18.16
C THR A 73 5.14 -9.79 18.57
N LEU A 74 5.68 -8.58 18.34
CA LEU A 74 7.02 -8.21 18.79
C LEU A 74 7.09 -8.14 20.32
N SER A 75 6.13 -7.47 20.97
CA SER A 75 6.08 -7.39 22.43
C SER A 75 5.99 -8.77 23.08
N ARG A 76 5.21 -9.67 22.47
CA ARG A 76 5.08 -11.06 22.94
C ARG A 76 6.37 -11.86 22.78
N LYS A 77 7.15 -11.58 21.73
CA LYS A 77 8.47 -12.19 21.53
C LYS A 77 9.53 -11.62 22.48
N ASP A 78 9.46 -10.33 22.80
CA ASP A 78 10.36 -9.71 23.79
C ASP A 78 10.10 -10.25 25.21
N GLU A 79 8.84 -10.51 25.57
CA GLU A 79 8.48 -11.20 26.81
C GLU A 79 8.98 -12.65 26.83
N GLU A 80 8.78 -13.42 25.76
CA GLU A 80 9.32 -14.79 25.65
C GLU A 80 10.86 -14.80 25.73
N ILE A 81 11.54 -13.82 25.12
CA ILE A 81 13.00 -13.69 25.21
C ILE A 81 13.43 -13.34 26.64
N ALA A 82 12.72 -12.45 27.32
CA ALA A 82 13.01 -12.10 28.71
C ALA A 82 12.82 -13.33 29.62
N GLU A 83 11.73 -14.07 29.45
CA GLU A 83 11.44 -15.29 30.22
C GLU A 83 12.51 -16.37 29.97
N LEU A 84 12.84 -16.64 28.71
CA LEU A 84 13.90 -17.59 28.34
C LEU A 84 15.27 -17.16 28.88
N ARG A 85 15.61 -15.86 28.85
CA ARG A 85 16.85 -15.35 29.46
C ARG A 85 16.88 -15.53 30.98
N THR A 86 15.75 -15.34 31.66
CA THR A 86 15.67 -15.58 33.11
C THR A 86 15.77 -17.06 33.46
N LEU A 87 15.22 -17.95 32.64
CA LEU A 87 15.35 -19.40 32.79
C LEU A 87 16.78 -19.88 32.51
N LEU A 88 17.43 -19.36 31.46
CA LEU A 88 18.84 -19.63 31.16
C LEU A 88 19.76 -19.12 32.28
N ALA A 89 19.52 -17.92 32.82
CA ALA A 89 20.29 -17.40 33.95
C ALA A 89 20.15 -18.26 35.23
N LYS A 90 18.99 -18.91 35.43
CA LYS A 90 18.76 -19.81 36.57
C LYS A 90 19.37 -21.20 36.40
N HIS A 91 19.41 -21.74 35.17
CA HIS A 91 19.83 -23.12 34.92
C HIS A 91 21.24 -23.27 34.34
N ALA A 92 21.81 -22.25 33.70
CA ALA A 92 23.14 -22.30 33.09
C ALA A 92 23.79 -20.89 32.98
N PRO A 93 24.37 -20.35 34.07
CA PRO A 93 24.97 -19.01 34.07
C PRO A 93 26.20 -18.86 33.14
N GLN A 94 26.83 -19.97 32.72
CA GLN A 94 28.00 -19.98 31.83
C GLN A 94 27.64 -19.68 30.36
N ALA A 95 26.42 -20.00 29.90
CA ALA A 95 26.00 -19.79 28.52
C ALA A 95 25.77 -18.30 28.15
N LEU A 96 25.61 -17.43 29.14
CA LEU A 96 25.49 -15.99 28.93
C LEU A 96 26.86 -15.30 28.76
N VAL A 97 27.95 -15.95 29.15
CA VAL A 97 29.32 -15.45 29.00
C VAL A 97 29.85 -15.75 27.59
N ASP A 98 29.60 -16.96 27.07
CA ASP A 98 30.08 -17.37 25.73
C ASP A 98 29.37 -16.63 24.57
N ALA A 99 28.16 -16.13 24.78
CA ALA A 99 27.42 -15.34 23.79
C ALA A 99 27.95 -13.90 23.64
N ALA A 100 28.74 -13.40 24.59
CA ALA A 100 29.38 -12.09 24.49
C ALA A 100 30.68 -12.14 23.66
N GLU A 101 31.35 -13.29 23.61
CA GLU A 101 32.60 -13.48 22.85
C GLU A 101 32.38 -13.92 21.39
N THR A 102 31.20 -14.41 21.03
CA THR A 102 30.87 -14.74 19.65
C THR A 102 30.33 -13.53 18.91
N GLY A 103 31.26 -12.75 18.35
CA GLY A 103 30.96 -11.63 17.44
C GLY A 103 30.08 -12.03 16.24
N PRO A 104 29.60 -11.05 15.44
CA PRO A 104 28.65 -11.30 14.36
C PRO A 104 29.17 -12.37 13.39
N ILE A 105 28.39 -13.44 13.23
CA ILE A 105 28.71 -14.55 12.33
C ILE A 105 28.80 -13.99 10.91
N ASN A 106 30.00 -14.01 10.33
CA ASN A 106 30.25 -13.48 9.00
C ASN A 106 29.79 -14.47 7.92
N VAL A 107 28.53 -14.34 7.50
CA VAL A 107 27.85 -15.23 6.54
C VAL A 107 28.22 -14.96 5.07
N SER A 108 29.09 -13.99 4.79
CA SER A 108 29.41 -13.53 3.44
C SER A 108 30.03 -14.60 2.53
N GLY A 109 30.74 -15.58 3.09
CA GLY A 109 31.34 -16.68 2.34
C GLY A 109 30.40 -17.83 2.00
N MET A 110 29.27 -17.97 2.71
CA MET A 110 28.31 -19.06 2.49
C MET A 110 27.30 -18.73 1.38
N LEU A 111 26.89 -17.46 1.26
CA LEU A 111 25.98 -16.99 0.20
C LEU A 111 26.57 -17.05 -1.22
N ARG A 112 27.91 -17.08 -1.35
CA ARG A 112 28.58 -17.07 -2.66
C ARG A 112 28.69 -18.45 -3.32
N ARG A 113 28.52 -19.53 -2.54
CA ARG A 113 28.68 -20.91 -3.03
C ARG A 113 27.39 -21.49 -3.65
N ASP A 114 26.25 -20.88 -3.35
CA ASP A 114 24.94 -21.27 -3.90
C ASP A 114 24.61 -20.56 -5.24
N LEU A 115 25.56 -19.80 -5.78
CA LEU A 115 25.43 -19.04 -7.04
C LEU A 115 26.33 -19.56 -8.18
N GLU A 116 27.04 -20.68 -7.98
CA GLU A 116 27.80 -21.41 -9.02
C GLU A 116 27.11 -22.71 -9.43
#